data_AF-A0A822CKZ6-F1
#
_entry.id   AF-A0A822CKZ6-F1
#
_cell.length_a   1.000
_cell.length_b   1.000
_cell.length_c   1.000
_cell.angle_alpha   90.00
_cell.angle_beta   90.00
_cell.angle_gamma   90.00
#
_symmetry.space_group_name_H-M   'P 1'
#
loop_
_entity.id
_entity.type
_entity.pdbx_description
1 polymer ?
#
loop_
_entity_poly.entity_id
_entity_poly.type
_entity_poly.pdbx_seq_one_letter_code
_entity_poly.pdbx_strand_id
1 'polypeptide(L)'
;MQMNMGEEKTSVILPMLAVNLFSSSSSLVRIVVLKSLFPTNYQSLRCKSGGLLNRRLLNCDIILSSPEDILSFDLFTIDKCRRNEFDIGRSMLTVQRWLKKYVCDVLDEILHVKYQFIYTVDGEQQVDGGAERWKTIQTILEFVKKHAADISKCFYENVYYKPSERKSTFSQFRLQSYEPFPLLCQKIAND
;
A
#
# COMPACT_ATOMS: atom_id res chain seq x y z
N MET A 1 6.70 19.44 -18.04
CA MET A 1 6.34 18.01 -17.91
C MET A 1 5.67 17.83 -16.57
N GLN A 2 4.36 17.64 -16.57
CA GLN A 2 3.57 17.45 -15.35
C GLN A 2 3.72 15.98 -14.95
N MET A 3 4.48 15.70 -13.88
CA MET A 3 4.61 14.34 -13.36
C MET A 3 3.28 13.93 -12.74
N ASN A 4 2.67 12.85 -13.24
CA ASN A 4 1.52 12.18 -12.64
C ASN A 4 1.96 11.52 -11.31
N MET A 5 2.26 12.34 -10.30
CA MET A 5 2.77 11.90 -9.00
C MET A 5 1.78 11.05 -8.19
N GLY A 6 0.50 11.02 -8.55
CA GLY A 6 -0.50 10.16 -7.91
C GLY A 6 -0.42 8.71 -8.36
N GLU A 7 -0.33 8.48 -9.67
CA GLU A 7 -0.32 7.13 -10.25
C GLU A 7 0.92 6.33 -9.84
N GLU A 8 2.08 6.97 -9.82
CA GLU A 8 3.34 6.27 -9.51
C GLU A 8 3.39 5.78 -8.06
N LYS A 9 2.85 6.56 -7.10
CA LYS A 9 2.80 6.20 -5.67
C LYS A 9 1.90 4.99 -5.44
N THR A 10 0.66 5.04 -5.95
CA THR A 10 -0.29 3.93 -5.95
C THR A 10 0.33 2.68 -6.59
N SER A 11 0.97 2.85 -7.74
CA SER A 11 1.53 1.73 -8.48
C SER A 11 2.75 1.06 -7.82
N VAL A 12 3.28 1.62 -6.73
CA VAL A 12 4.48 1.13 -6.02
C VAL A 12 4.14 0.71 -4.59
N ILE A 13 3.42 1.56 -3.85
CA ILE A 13 3.04 1.33 -2.45
C ILE A 13 2.01 0.21 -2.36
N LEU A 14 1.01 0.22 -3.24
CA LEU A 14 -0.14 -0.68 -3.15
C LEU A 14 0.24 -2.14 -3.43
N PRO A 15 1.11 -2.46 -4.41
CA PRO A 15 1.71 -3.80 -4.53
C PRO A 15 2.56 -4.21 -3.32
N MET A 16 3.36 -3.31 -2.73
CA MET A 16 4.18 -3.64 -1.55
C MET A 16 3.33 -3.93 -0.31
N LEU A 17 2.29 -3.11 -0.06
CA LEU A 17 1.33 -3.36 1.00
C LEU A 17 0.58 -4.67 0.78
N ALA A 18 0.13 -4.92 -0.46
CA ALA A 18 -0.55 -6.18 -0.78
C ALA A 18 0.36 -7.38 -0.45
N VAL A 19 1.63 -7.37 -0.85
CA VAL A 19 2.59 -8.45 -0.54
C VAL A 19 2.80 -8.63 0.97
N ASN A 20 2.96 -7.54 1.70
CA ASN A 20 3.13 -7.60 3.15
C ASN A 20 1.89 -8.18 3.84
N LEU A 21 0.69 -7.76 3.41
CA LEU A 21 -0.57 -8.24 3.95
C LEU A 21 -0.84 -9.70 3.55
N PHE A 22 -0.46 -10.12 2.34
CA PHE A 22 -0.57 -11.51 1.87
C PHE A 22 0.31 -12.50 2.63
N SER A 23 1.37 -12.01 3.27
CA SER A 23 2.26 -12.86 4.07
C SER A 23 1.57 -13.32 5.36
N SER A 24 0.55 -12.59 5.83
CA SER A 24 -0.36 -13.06 6.88
C SER A 24 -1.47 -13.92 6.27
N SER A 25 -1.35 -15.24 6.44
CA SER A 25 -2.19 -16.32 5.90
C SER A 25 -3.71 -16.22 6.12
N SER A 26 -4.21 -15.21 6.81
CA SER A 26 -5.60 -15.12 7.29
C SER A 26 -6.38 -13.91 6.76
N SER A 27 -5.76 -13.04 5.95
CA SER A 27 -6.37 -11.76 5.56
C SER A 27 -6.31 -11.54 4.04
N LEU A 28 -7.48 -11.32 3.44
CA LEU A 28 -7.62 -10.88 2.05
C LEU A 28 -7.42 -9.37 1.96
N VAL A 29 -6.89 -8.88 0.84
CA VAL A 29 -6.70 -7.44 0.62
C VAL A 29 -7.80 -6.95 -0.31
N ARG A 30 -8.61 -6.00 0.16
CA ARG A 30 -9.56 -5.27 -0.67
C ARG A 30 -9.05 -3.88 -0.94
N ILE A 31 -8.93 -3.57 -2.22
CA ILE A 31 -8.43 -2.30 -2.70
C ILE A 31 -9.64 -1.49 -3.13
N VAL A 32 -9.86 -0.39 -2.42
CA VAL A 32 -10.98 0.51 -2.65
C VAL A 32 -10.53 1.61 -3.59
N VAL A 33 -11.07 1.61 -4.81
CA VAL A 33 -10.72 2.53 -5.90
C VAL A 33 -11.98 3.09 -6.54
N LEU A 34 -11.88 4.24 -7.20
CA LEU A 34 -12.98 4.76 -8.03
C LEU A 34 -13.17 3.88 -9.26
N LYS A 35 -14.42 3.70 -9.72
CA LYS A 35 -14.75 2.89 -10.92
C LYS A 35 -13.96 3.29 -12.16
N SER A 36 -13.67 4.58 -12.33
CA SER A 36 -12.84 5.11 -13.42
C SER A 36 -11.40 4.59 -13.41
N LEU A 37 -10.90 4.18 -12.24
CA LEU A 37 -9.53 3.71 -12.02
C LEU A 37 -9.41 2.18 -11.95
N PHE A 38 -10.52 1.45 -12.03
CA PHE A 38 -10.54 -0.02 -11.96
C PHE A 38 -9.61 -0.68 -12.99
N PRO A 39 -9.69 -0.36 -14.30
CA PRO A 39 -8.91 -1.08 -15.32
C PRO A 39 -7.41 -0.84 -15.16
N THR A 40 -7.03 0.43 -14.93
CA THR A 40 -5.65 0.87 -14.78
C THR A 40 -5.00 0.27 -13.53
N ASN A 41 -5.70 0.31 -12.39
CA ASN A 41 -5.20 -0.24 -11.14
C ASN A 41 -5.18 -1.77 -11.15
N TYR A 42 -6.21 -2.44 -11.68
CA TYR A 42 -6.26 -3.90 -11.78
C TYR A 42 -5.07 -4.43 -12.57
N GLN A 43 -4.77 -3.84 -13.73
CA GLN A 43 -3.69 -4.29 -14.58
C GLN A 43 -2.31 -4.00 -13.98
N SER A 44 -2.13 -2.82 -13.38
CA SER A 44 -0.90 -2.47 -12.67
C SER A 44 -0.63 -3.37 -11.48
N LEU A 45 -1.66 -3.63 -10.67
CA LEU A 45 -1.56 -4.56 -9.53
C LEU A 45 -1.21 -5.95 -10.02
N ARG A 46 -1.97 -6.51 -10.96
CA ARG A 46 -1.75 -7.89 -11.45
C ARG A 46 -0.34 -8.09 -12.00
N CYS A 47 0.16 -7.15 -12.81
CA CYS A 47 1.51 -7.22 -13.38
C CYS A 47 2.60 -7.07 -12.30
N LYS A 48 2.47 -6.11 -11.39
CA LYS A 48 3.51 -5.78 -10.41
C LYS A 48 3.54 -6.74 -9.23
N SER A 49 2.38 -7.06 -8.65
CA SER A 49 2.31 -7.97 -7.51
C SER A 49 2.54 -9.43 -7.91
N GLY A 50 2.20 -9.84 -9.14
CA GLY A 50 2.66 -11.12 -9.70
C GLY A 50 4.18 -11.21 -9.86
N GLY A 51 4.82 -10.12 -10.29
CA GLY A 51 6.29 -10.03 -10.38
C GLY A 51 6.97 -10.01 -9.01
N LEU A 52 6.40 -9.31 -8.02
CA LEU A 52 6.95 -9.22 -6.67
C LEU A 52 6.81 -10.52 -5.87
N LEU A 53 5.70 -11.25 -6.04
CA LEU A 53 5.46 -12.53 -5.36
C LEU A 53 6.06 -13.74 -6.10
N ASN A 54 6.63 -13.52 -7.30
CA ASN A 54 7.08 -14.56 -8.22
C ASN A 54 6.04 -15.70 -8.40
N ARG A 55 4.74 -15.36 -8.30
CA ARG A 55 3.61 -16.27 -8.44
C ARG A 55 2.51 -15.58 -9.22
N ARG A 56 1.73 -16.34 -9.99
CA ARG A 56 0.53 -15.78 -10.62
C ARG A 56 -0.51 -15.53 -9.54
N LEU A 57 -0.90 -14.27 -9.38
CA LEU A 57 -2.09 -13.94 -8.61
C LEU A 57 -3.30 -14.46 -9.37
N LEU A 58 -4.10 -15.28 -8.69
CA LEU A 58 -5.38 -15.77 -9.18
C LEU A 58 -6.47 -14.78 -8.75
N ASN A 59 -7.65 -14.89 -9.37
CA ASN A 59 -8.77 -13.95 -9.17
C ASN A 59 -9.25 -13.85 -7.70
N CYS A 60 -8.78 -14.72 -6.81
CA CYS A 60 -9.17 -14.76 -5.41
C CYS A 60 -8.18 -14.05 -4.46
N ASP A 61 -7.02 -13.60 -4.95
CA ASP A 61 -6.01 -13.00 -4.08
C ASP A 61 -6.30 -11.52 -3.78
N ILE A 62 -6.85 -10.77 -4.74
CA ILE A 62 -7.14 -9.33 -4.60
C ILE A 62 -8.62 -9.08 -4.87
N ILE A 63 -9.29 -8.38 -3.96
CA ILE A 63 -10.63 -7.86 -4.19
C ILE A 63 -10.50 -6.40 -4.59
N LEU A 64 -11.10 -5.99 -5.71
CA LEU A 64 -11.26 -4.59 -6.08
C LEU A 64 -12.71 -4.19 -5.89
N SER A 65 -12.94 -3.09 -5.19
CA SER A 65 -14.29 -2.59 -4.91
C SER A 65 -14.30 -1.08 -5.01
N SER A 66 -15.44 -0.50 -5.39
CA SER A 66 -15.62 0.94 -5.29
C SER A 66 -16.36 1.29 -4.00
N PRO A 67 -16.21 2.53 -3.48
CA PRO A 67 -17.01 3.01 -2.35
C PRO A 67 -18.51 2.85 -2.63
N GLU A 68 -18.93 3.09 -3.88
CA GLU A 68 -20.31 2.94 -4.33
C GLU A 68 -20.81 1.51 -4.17
N ASP A 69 -20.00 0.51 -4.51
CA ASP A 69 -20.41 -0.91 -4.41
C ASP A 69 -20.53 -1.35 -2.95
N ILE A 70 -19.63 -0.86 -2.08
CA ILE A 70 -19.70 -1.11 -0.63
C ILE A 70 -20.98 -0.50 -0.05
N LEU A 71 -21.24 0.77 -0.35
CA LEU A 71 -22.43 1.48 0.11
C LEU A 71 -23.72 0.87 -0.45
N SER A 72 -23.72 0.47 -1.72
CA SER A 72 -24.87 -0.20 -2.35
C SER A 72 -25.15 -1.54 -1.68
N PHE A 73 -24.11 -2.32 -1.34
CA PHE A 73 -24.26 -3.57 -0.63
C PHE A 73 -24.83 -3.38 0.80
N ASP A 74 -24.37 -2.33 1.49
CA ASP A 74 -24.88 -1.95 2.81
C ASP A 74 -26.36 -1.54 2.76
N LEU A 75 -26.71 -0.65 1.84
CA LEU A 75 -28.09 -0.19 1.64
C LEU A 75 -29.02 -1.31 1.19
N PHE A 76 -28.57 -2.18 0.30
CA PHE A 76 -29.36 -3.32 -0.17
C PHE A 76 -29.63 -4.32 0.96
N THR A 77 -28.65 -4.55 1.85
CA THR A 77 -28.86 -5.37 3.05
C THR A 77 -29.97 -4.79 3.94
N ILE A 78 -29.98 -3.46 4.13
CA ILE A 78 -31.02 -2.76 4.89
C ILE A 78 -32.38 -2.86 4.19
N ASP A 79 -32.44 -2.65 2.87
CA ASP A 79 -33.67 -2.77 2.08
C ASP A 79 -34.28 -4.17 2.18
N LYS A 80 -33.45 -5.23 2.13
CA LYS A 80 -33.91 -6.61 2.31
C LYS A 80 -34.49 -6.86 3.69
N CYS A 81 -33.85 -6.35 4.74
CA CYS A 81 -34.42 -6.41 6.09
C CYS A 81 -35.75 -5.63 6.20
N ARG A 82 -35.88 -4.47 5.52
CA ARG A 82 -37.13 -3.68 5.52
C ARG A 82 -38.27 -4.37 4.77
N ARG A 83 -37.97 -5.15 3.73
CA ARG A 83 -38.96 -5.93 2.95
C ARG A 83 -39.38 -7.25 3.63
N ASN A 84 -38.95 -7.50 4.87
CA ASN A 84 -39.12 -8.76 5.58
C ASN A 84 -38.45 -9.98 4.89
N GLU A 85 -37.47 -9.74 4.00
CA GLU A 85 -36.65 -10.78 3.37
C GLU A 85 -35.45 -11.13 4.28
N PHE A 86 -35.73 -11.57 5.50
CA PHE A 86 -34.71 -11.73 6.55
C PHE A 86 -33.65 -12.79 6.24
N ASP A 87 -34.00 -13.86 5.52
CA ASP A 87 -33.04 -14.92 5.16
C ASP A 87 -31.91 -14.37 4.27
N ILE A 88 -32.28 -13.53 3.30
CA ILE A 88 -31.33 -12.84 2.41
C ILE A 88 -30.57 -11.80 3.22
N GLY A 89 -31.27 -10.95 3.97
CA GLY A 89 -30.63 -9.91 4.79
C GLY A 89 -29.60 -10.48 5.77
N ARG A 90 -29.90 -11.61 6.42
CA ARG A 90 -29.00 -12.29 7.36
C ARG A 90 -27.79 -12.90 6.66
N SER A 91 -27.99 -13.48 5.48
CA SER A 91 -26.89 -13.99 4.65
C SER A 91 -25.95 -12.86 4.23
N MET A 92 -26.51 -11.74 3.77
CA MET A 92 -25.73 -10.56 3.38
C MET A 92 -24.98 -9.94 4.57
N LEU A 93 -25.63 -9.84 5.73
CA LEU A 93 -25.01 -9.36 6.97
C LEU A 93 -23.84 -10.27 7.40
N THR A 94 -23.97 -11.58 7.18
CA THR A 94 -22.89 -12.55 7.45
C THR A 94 -21.70 -12.29 6.54
N VAL A 95 -21.94 -12.05 5.25
CA VAL A 95 -20.89 -11.67 4.29
C VAL A 95 -20.23 -10.34 4.68
N GLN A 96 -21.00 -9.32 5.05
CA GLN A 96 -20.45 -8.02 5.51
C GLN A 96 -19.54 -8.18 6.71
N ARG A 97 -19.95 -8.98 7.71
CA ARG A 97 -19.15 -9.24 8.91
C ARG A 97 -17.89 -10.01 8.58
N TRP A 98 -17.97 -10.99 7.68
CA TRP A 98 -16.82 -11.74 7.21
C TRP A 98 -15.83 -10.82 6.48
N LEU A 99 -16.31 -9.97 5.56
CA LEU A 99 -15.48 -8.98 4.88
C LEU A 99 -14.81 -8.05 5.90
N LYS A 100 -15.56 -7.42 6.81
CA LYS A 100 -14.98 -6.54 7.85
C LYS A 100 -13.95 -7.21 8.76
N LYS A 101 -14.04 -8.53 8.94
CA LYS A 101 -13.15 -9.30 9.83
C LYS A 101 -11.90 -9.82 9.13
N TYR A 102 -12.03 -10.26 7.89
CA TYR A 102 -10.98 -10.97 7.15
C TYR A 102 -10.40 -10.17 5.99
N VAL A 103 -10.97 -9.01 5.68
CA VAL A 103 -10.52 -8.16 4.58
C VAL A 103 -9.93 -6.86 5.11
N CYS A 104 -8.71 -6.56 4.67
CA CYS A 104 -8.06 -5.28 4.92
C CYS A 104 -8.38 -4.31 3.77
N ASP A 105 -8.99 -3.17 4.10
CA ASP A 105 -9.33 -2.13 3.15
C ASP A 105 -8.16 -1.18 2.92
N VAL A 106 -7.66 -1.13 1.69
CA VAL A 106 -6.65 -0.18 1.24
C VAL A 106 -7.33 0.84 0.33
N LEU A 107 -7.46 2.08 0.82
CA LEU A 107 -8.10 3.17 0.09
C LEU A 107 -7.09 3.88 -0.83
N ASP A 108 -7.34 3.89 -2.14
CA ASP A 108 -6.45 4.52 -3.13
C ASP A 108 -6.64 6.05 -3.23
N GLU A 109 -7.76 6.59 -2.75
CA GLU A 109 -8.04 8.04 -2.81
C GLU A 109 -7.04 8.89 -1.99
N ILE A 110 -6.35 8.29 -1.03
CA ILE A 110 -5.38 8.98 -0.15
C ILE A 110 -4.03 9.21 -0.86
N LEU A 111 -3.79 8.57 -2.01
CA LEU A 111 -2.48 8.57 -2.67
C LEU A 111 -2.37 9.59 -3.81
N HIS A 112 -3.49 10.13 -4.28
CA HIS A 112 -3.47 11.16 -5.31
C HIS A 112 -3.23 12.54 -4.68
N VAL A 113 -2.17 13.22 -5.11
CA VAL A 113 -1.65 14.49 -4.54
C VAL A 113 -2.70 15.60 -4.42
N LYS A 114 -3.80 15.57 -5.19
CA LYS A 114 -4.92 16.52 -5.06
C LYS A 114 -5.82 16.29 -3.85
N TYR A 115 -5.87 15.09 -3.28
CA TYR A 115 -6.68 14.79 -2.09
C TYR A 115 -5.80 14.91 -0.84
N GLN A 116 -5.32 16.13 -0.60
CA GLN A 116 -4.77 16.49 0.69
C GLN A 116 -5.95 16.46 1.68
N PHE A 117 -5.89 15.63 2.72
CA PHE A 117 -6.91 15.62 3.77
C PHE A 117 -7.01 17.03 4.38
N ILE A 118 -8.04 17.78 4.01
CA ILE A 118 -8.47 18.96 4.74
C ILE A 118 -9.25 18.40 5.94
N TYR A 119 -8.57 18.22 7.07
CA TYR A 119 -9.24 17.96 8.33
C TYR A 119 -9.96 19.26 8.71
N THR A 120 -11.29 19.32 8.52
CA THR A 120 -12.10 20.47 8.91
C THR A 120 -12.40 20.44 10.42
N VAL A 121 -11.36 20.43 11.23
CA VAL A 121 -11.45 20.69 12.68
C VAL A 121 -10.44 21.77 12.99
N ASP A 122 -10.95 22.99 13.15
CA ASP A 122 -10.32 24.21 13.64
C ASP A 122 -9.02 24.67 12.96
N GLY A 123 -9.17 25.60 12.01
CA GLY A 123 -8.07 26.39 11.45
C GLY A 123 -7.19 25.64 10.43
N GLU A 124 -6.72 26.37 9.43
CA GLU A 124 -5.80 25.87 8.40
C GLU A 124 -4.41 25.63 9.04
N GLN A 125 -4.27 24.56 9.83
CA GLN A 125 -2.99 24.19 10.40
C GLN A 125 -2.20 23.43 9.32
N GLN A 126 -1.11 24.05 8.84
CA GLN A 126 -0.14 23.34 8.01
C GLN A 126 0.22 22.04 8.71
N VAL A 127 0.02 20.91 8.01
CA VAL A 127 0.33 19.60 8.58
C VAL A 127 1.79 19.62 9.04
N ASP A 128 2.00 19.43 10.34
CA ASP A 128 3.23 19.75 11.05
C ASP A 128 4.50 19.31 10.27
N GLY A 129 5.37 20.25 9.90
CA GLY A 129 6.61 19.98 9.15
C GLY A 129 6.57 20.13 7.61
N GLY A 130 5.48 20.58 6.98
CA GLY A 130 5.47 21.13 5.61
C GLY A 130 6.39 20.45 4.57
N ALA A 131 7.29 21.24 3.96
CA ALA A 131 8.29 20.74 3.00
C ALA A 131 9.40 19.87 3.65
N GLU A 132 9.63 20.03 4.94
CA GLU A 132 10.66 19.29 5.68
C GLU A 132 10.37 17.80 5.73
N ARG A 133 9.09 17.37 5.71
CA ARG A 133 8.72 15.94 5.64
C ARG A 133 9.38 15.21 4.47
N TRP A 134 9.37 15.82 3.28
CA TRP A 134 9.94 15.21 2.09
C TRP A 134 11.46 15.26 2.12
N LYS A 135 12.03 16.34 2.66
CA LYS A 135 13.48 16.45 2.88
C LYS A 135 13.96 15.40 3.86
N THR A 136 13.31 15.21 5.00
CA THR A 136 13.67 14.19 6.00
C THR A 136 13.68 12.81 5.38
N ILE A 137 12.63 12.43 4.64
CA ILE A 137 12.58 11.12 3.97
C ILE A 137 13.70 11.01 2.92
N GLN A 138 13.93 12.06 2.13
CA GLN A 138 14.99 12.06 1.13
C GLN A 138 16.38 11.92 1.77
N THR A 139 16.64 12.64 2.87
CA THR A 139 17.88 12.55 3.65
C THR A 139 18.08 11.15 4.23
N ILE A 140 17.02 10.55 4.80
CA ILE A 140 17.08 9.16 5.29
C ILE A 140 17.43 8.20 4.14
N LEU A 141 16.79 8.35 2.97
CA LEU A 141 17.07 7.51 1.81
C LEU A 141 18.51 7.71 1.29
N GLU A 142 19.05 8.92 1.34
CA GLU A 142 20.45 9.20 1.01
C GLU A 142 21.41 8.49 1.97
N PHE A 143 21.12 8.50 3.28
CA PHE A 143 21.91 7.72 4.26
C PHE A 143 21.79 6.21 4.04
N VAL A 144 20.59 5.71 3.75
CA VAL A 144 20.41 4.30 3.38
C VAL A 144 21.25 3.95 2.16
N LYS A 145 21.28 4.79 1.13
CA LYS A 145 22.09 4.58 -0.08
C LYS A 145 23.59 4.54 0.24
N LYS A 146 24.05 5.41 1.14
CA LYS A 146 25.45 5.48 1.60
C LYS A 146 25.85 4.19 2.33
N HIS A 147 25.03 3.74 3.29
CA HIS A 147 25.34 2.58 4.13
C HIS A 147 25.01 1.22 3.51
N ALA A 148 24.16 1.17 2.48
CA ALA A 148 23.74 -0.07 1.84
C ALA A 148 24.92 -0.92 1.30
N ALA A 149 25.94 -0.27 0.73
CA ALA A 149 27.13 -0.94 0.23
C ALA A 149 27.96 -1.59 1.35
N ASP A 150 28.00 -0.98 2.53
CA ASP A 150 28.74 -1.53 3.67
C ASP A 150 27.97 -2.66 4.35
N ILE A 151 26.66 -2.49 4.53
CA ILE A 151 25.82 -3.49 5.19
C ILE A 151 25.72 -4.77 4.36
N SER A 152 25.66 -4.66 3.03
CA SER A 152 25.70 -5.83 2.14
C SER A 152 27.01 -6.62 2.21
N LYS A 153 28.14 -5.97 2.53
CA LYS A 153 29.41 -6.67 2.79
C LYS A 153 29.40 -7.39 4.13
N CYS A 154 28.81 -6.79 5.16
CA CYS A 154 28.70 -7.40 6.50
C CYS A 154 27.69 -8.56 6.54
N PHE A 155 26.66 -8.54 5.69
CA PHE A 155 25.55 -9.49 5.70
C PHE A 155 25.24 -10.02 4.29
N TYR A 156 26.18 -10.77 3.69
CA TYR A 156 26.06 -11.21 2.28
C TYR A 156 24.86 -12.15 2.02
N GLU A 157 24.45 -12.96 3.00
CA GLU A 157 23.28 -13.85 2.88
C GLU A 157 21.95 -13.14 3.18
N ASN A 158 21.98 -12.18 4.11
CA ASN A 158 20.77 -11.58 4.67
C ASN A 158 20.37 -10.26 3.97
N VAL A 159 21.18 -9.78 3.03
CA VAL A 159 20.98 -8.50 2.34
C VAL A 159 21.22 -8.65 0.85
N TYR A 160 20.18 -8.35 0.07
CA TYR A 160 20.33 -8.20 -1.38
C TYR A 160 20.71 -6.76 -1.72
N TYR A 161 21.86 -6.60 -2.37
CA TYR A 161 22.31 -5.30 -2.87
C TYR A 161 22.73 -5.40 -4.34
N LYS A 162 22.14 -4.54 -5.17
CA LYS A 162 22.55 -4.35 -6.56
C LYS A 162 22.92 -2.89 -6.77
N PRO A 163 24.21 -2.59 -7.05
CA PRO A 163 24.64 -1.22 -7.31
C PRO A 163 23.96 -0.65 -8.54
N SER A 164 23.63 0.64 -8.51
CA SER A 164 23.12 1.36 -9.67
C SER A 164 24.27 1.83 -10.56
N GLU A 165 24.18 1.57 -11.86
CA GLU A 165 25.14 2.07 -12.88
C GLU A 165 24.98 3.57 -13.15
N ARG A 166 23.82 4.15 -12.84
CA ARG A 166 23.50 5.57 -13.09
C ARG A 166 23.36 6.34 -11.77
N LYS A 167 23.91 7.56 -11.74
CA LYS A 167 23.83 8.47 -10.58
C LYS A 167 22.39 8.81 -10.18
N SER A 168 21.48 8.89 -11.15
CA SER A 168 20.06 9.25 -10.96
C SER A 168 19.17 8.09 -10.49
N THR A 169 19.73 6.91 -10.25
CA THR A 169 18.95 5.74 -9.81
C THR A 169 19.35 5.31 -8.41
N PHE A 170 18.36 4.84 -7.65
CA PHE A 170 18.58 4.27 -6.33
C PHE A 170 19.05 2.81 -6.48
N SER A 171 20.11 2.43 -5.76
CA SER A 171 20.60 1.05 -5.78
C SER A 171 19.53 0.12 -5.22
N GLN A 172 19.35 -1.06 -5.81
CA GLN A 172 18.38 -2.01 -5.26
C GLN A 172 18.94 -2.55 -3.95
N PHE A 173 18.21 -2.36 -2.87
CA PHE A 173 18.59 -2.78 -1.54
C PHE A 173 17.39 -3.43 -0.87
N ARG A 174 17.55 -4.65 -0.38
CA ARG A 174 16.50 -5.39 0.32
C ARG A 174 17.09 -6.16 1.49
N LEU A 175 16.49 -5.97 2.65
CA LEU A 175 16.76 -6.78 3.84
C LEU A 175 15.92 -8.06 3.75
N GLN A 176 16.57 -9.22 3.82
CA GLN A 176 15.90 -10.52 3.80
C GLN A 176 15.62 -11.02 5.22
N SER A 177 16.44 -10.59 6.19
CA SER A 177 16.26 -10.86 7.62
C SER A 177 16.24 -9.56 8.43
N TYR A 178 15.81 -9.66 9.69
CA TYR A 178 15.73 -8.53 10.62
C TYR A 178 17.09 -8.13 11.22
N GLU A 179 18.06 -9.04 11.32
CA GLU A 179 19.38 -8.80 11.92
C GLU A 179 20.15 -7.58 11.38
N PRO A 180 20.22 -7.31 10.06
CA PRO A 180 20.90 -6.12 9.53
C PRO A 180 20.16 -4.80 9.79
N PHE A 181 18.88 -4.82 10.19
CA PHE A 181 18.06 -3.62 10.35
C PHE A 181 18.50 -2.73 11.52
N PRO A 182 18.72 -3.24 12.76
CA PRO A 182 19.23 -2.42 13.87
C PRO A 182 20.56 -1.74 13.55
N LEU A 183 21.47 -2.43 12.87
CA LEU A 183 22.76 -1.87 12.48
C LEU A 183 22.62 -0.75 11.45
N LEU A 184 21.70 -0.89 10.49
CA LEU A 184 21.37 0.17 9.54
C LEU A 184 20.83 1.41 10.27
N CYS A 185 19.88 1.22 11.20
CA CYS A 185 19.34 2.31 11.99
C CYS A 185 20.42 3.01 12.82
N GLN A 186 21.33 2.25 13.44
CA GLN A 186 22.42 2.81 14.21
C GLN A 186 23.40 3.62 13.33
N LYS A 187 23.71 3.14 12.12
CA LYS A 187 24.55 3.88 11.17
C LYS A 187 23.89 5.17 10.66
N ILE A 188 22.58 5.15 10.44
CA ILE A 188 21.82 6.35 10.04
C ILE A 188 21.74 7.36 11.20
N ALA A 189 21.60 6.89 12.44
CA ALA A 189 21.52 7.77 13.60
C ALA A 189 22.87 8.43 13.99
N ASN A 190 23.99 7.84 13.55
CA ASN A 190 25.34 8.34 13.82
C ASN A 190 25.92 9.24 12.70
N ASP A 191 25.18 9.45 11.62
CA ASP A 191 25.52 10.37 10.52
C ASP A 191 24.88 11.75 10.76
#